data_AF-A0A7W1ZD17-F1
#
_entry.id   AF-A0A7W1ZD17-F1
#
_cell.length_a   1.000
_cell.length_b   1.000
_cell.length_c   1.000
_cell.angle_alpha   90.00
_cell.angle_beta   90.00
_cell.angle_gamma   90.00
#
_symmetry.space_group_name_H-M   'P 1'
#
loop_
_entity.id
_entity.type
_entity.pdbx_description
1 polymer ?
#
loop_
_entity_poly.entity_id
_entity_poly.type
_entity_poly.pdbx_seq_one_letter_code
_entity_poly.pdbx_strand_id
1 'polypeptide(L)'
;MKKTIIMTFVIGMIAMTSAFAQNKMDRFQVQVDGLGCPFCAFGLEKKFKELKGIKDVKIDIETGNFTFAYPSDKALSMQTVLSQVEKAGYTPMTAKITRADGKVEENKGNVVSGVAGELSKKSVMVAGNCGMCEARIVKAASSVNGVSEAAWNKDTKMLSVSFEAKTTNLLEIEKAVSTSGHDTKNTKANAATYKDLPGCCKYERLQ
;
A
#
# COMPACT_ATOMS: atom_id res chain seq x y z
N MET A 1 -9.01 37.84 81.27
CA MET A 1 -8.44 36.75 80.44
C MET A 1 -8.64 37.09 78.97
N LYS A 2 -7.55 37.06 78.21
CA LYS A 2 -7.40 37.32 76.76
C LYS A 2 -8.36 36.41 75.96
N LYS A 3 -9.22 36.92 75.06
CA LYS A 3 -9.01 37.57 73.73
C LYS A 3 -8.53 36.61 72.62
N THR A 4 -9.46 36.33 71.70
CA THR A 4 -9.35 36.14 70.24
C THR A 4 -7.98 35.82 69.60
N ILE A 5 -7.87 34.63 69.00
CA ILE A 5 -6.92 34.24 67.94
C ILE A 5 -7.67 33.22 67.05
N ILE A 6 -8.36 33.61 65.97
CA ILE A 6 -7.86 33.61 64.57
C ILE A 6 -6.62 32.72 64.39
N MET A 7 -6.82 31.44 64.04
CA MET A 7 -5.75 30.64 63.42
C MET A 7 -6.20 30.17 62.04
N THR A 8 -5.86 31.00 61.06
CA THR A 8 -5.81 30.65 59.64
C THR A 8 -5.04 29.36 59.45
N PHE A 9 -5.71 28.28 59.04
CA PHE A 9 -5.05 27.12 58.46
C PHE A 9 -5.25 27.11 56.95
N VAL A 10 -4.60 28.08 56.30
CA VAL A 10 -4.35 28.06 54.87
C VAL A 10 -3.28 27.00 54.60
N ILE A 11 -3.69 25.74 54.68
CA ILE A 11 -3.10 24.68 53.87
C ILE A 11 -4.11 24.51 52.74
N GLY A 12 -3.90 25.20 51.62
CA GLY A 12 -2.75 24.81 50.79
C GLY A 12 -3.02 23.43 50.21
N MET A 13 -4.26 23.22 49.76
CA MET A 13 -4.65 22.02 49.02
C MET A 13 -3.85 22.06 47.73
N ILE A 14 -2.70 21.38 47.77
CA ILE A 14 -1.78 21.22 46.67
C ILE A 14 -2.62 20.82 45.47
N ALA A 15 -2.63 21.68 44.45
CA ALA A 15 -3.14 21.32 43.15
C ALA A 15 -2.27 20.15 42.68
N MET A 16 -2.75 18.93 42.93
CA MET A 16 -2.22 17.74 42.30
C MET A 16 -2.54 17.89 40.81
N THR A 17 -1.66 18.59 40.12
CA THR A 17 -1.44 18.47 38.70
C THR A 17 -1.01 17.03 38.48
N SER A 18 -2.00 16.15 38.45
CA SER A 18 -1.94 14.92 37.70
C SER A 18 -1.64 15.36 36.28
N ALA A 19 -0.34 15.44 36.00
CA ALA A 19 0.17 15.43 34.66
C ALA A 19 -0.31 14.11 34.08
N PHE A 20 -1.50 14.15 33.48
CA PHE A 20 -2.01 13.12 32.63
C PHE A 20 -1.05 13.05 31.44
N ALA A 21 0.05 12.35 31.63
CA ALA A 21 0.72 11.60 30.59
C ALA A 21 -0.26 10.53 30.11
N GLN A 22 -1.33 10.99 29.45
CA GLN A 22 -2.05 10.22 28.46
C GLN A 22 -0.97 9.82 27.47
N ASN A 23 -0.44 8.62 27.65
CA ASN A 23 0.36 7.93 26.66
C ASN A 23 -0.57 7.76 25.46
N LYS A 24 -0.53 8.73 24.55
CA LYS A 24 -1.31 8.72 23.33
C LYS A 24 -0.78 7.57 22.49
N MET A 25 -1.64 6.61 22.21
CA MET A 25 -1.30 5.40 21.47
C MET A 25 -2.20 5.34 20.24
N ASP A 26 -1.60 5.19 19.07
CA ASP A 26 -2.31 4.84 17.85
C ASP A 26 -2.62 3.33 17.91
N ARG A 27 -3.86 2.93 17.59
CA ARG A 27 -4.25 1.53 17.46
C ARG A 27 -4.21 1.10 16.01
N PHE A 28 -3.46 0.05 15.73
CA PHE A 28 -3.34 -0.58 14.43
C PHE A 28 -4.15 -1.87 14.41
N GLN A 29 -4.86 -2.10 13.33
CA GLN A 29 -5.51 -3.35 12.97
C GLN A 29 -5.09 -3.69 11.55
N VAL A 30 -4.50 -4.85 11.35
CA VAL A 30 -4.06 -5.35 10.05
C VAL A 30 -4.64 -6.75 9.88
N GLN A 31 -5.44 -6.94 8.84
CA GLN A 31 -5.83 -8.28 8.45
C GLN A 31 -4.69 -8.90 7.63
N VAL A 32 -4.25 -10.08 8.02
CA VAL A 32 -3.11 -10.77 7.40
C VAL A 32 -3.53 -12.17 6.99
N ASP A 33 -3.13 -12.56 5.78
CA ASP A 33 -3.28 -13.93 5.27
C ASP A 33 -2.03 -14.77 5.64
N GLY A 34 -2.22 -16.09 5.74
CA GLY A 34 -1.21 -17.05 6.18
C GLY A 34 -1.22 -17.38 7.69
N LEU A 35 -2.15 -16.82 8.48
CA LEU A 35 -2.35 -17.21 9.89
C LEU A 35 -3.16 -18.51 10.01
N GLY A 36 -2.59 -19.63 9.54
CA GLY A 36 -3.27 -20.93 9.59
C GLY A 36 -3.18 -21.70 10.92
N CYS A 37 -2.30 -21.31 11.85
CA CYS A 37 -2.15 -22.00 13.14
C CYS A 37 -1.56 -21.10 14.25
N PRO A 38 -1.63 -21.51 15.54
CA PRO A 38 -1.07 -20.75 16.67
C PRO A 38 0.43 -20.44 16.56
N PHE A 39 1.22 -21.30 15.91
CA PHE A 39 2.65 -21.04 15.71
C PHE A 39 2.92 -19.90 14.72
N CYS A 40 2.07 -19.73 13.70
CA CYS A 40 2.13 -18.59 12.78
C CYS A 40 1.87 -17.29 13.53
N ALA A 41 0.80 -17.26 14.34
CA ALA A 41 0.47 -16.10 15.19
C ALA A 41 1.63 -15.72 16.12
N PHE A 42 2.23 -16.69 16.80
CA PHE A 42 3.41 -16.46 17.65
C PHE A 42 4.62 -15.92 16.87
N GLY A 43 4.84 -16.42 15.65
CA GLY A 43 5.92 -15.92 14.77
C GLY A 43 5.75 -14.44 14.41
N LEU A 44 4.53 -14.05 14.00
CA LEU A 44 4.18 -12.65 13.70
C LEU A 44 4.32 -11.75 14.94
N GLU A 45 3.74 -12.16 16.08
CA GLU A 45 3.83 -11.44 17.34
C GLU A 45 5.28 -11.22 17.77
N LYS A 46 6.13 -12.26 17.70
CA LYS A 46 7.53 -12.18 18.06
C LYS A 46 8.28 -11.16 17.19
N LYS A 47 8.00 -11.12 15.88
CA LYS A 47 8.59 -10.13 14.96
C LYS A 47 8.13 -8.70 15.19
N PHE A 48 6.90 -8.51 15.64
CA PHE A 48 6.41 -7.17 15.99
C PHE A 48 6.84 -6.72 17.39
N LYS A 49 7.11 -7.63 18.33
CA LYS A 49 7.72 -7.32 19.64
C LYS A 49 9.16 -6.80 19.54
N GLU A 50 9.86 -7.01 18.42
CA GLU A 50 11.15 -6.37 18.14
C GLU A 50 11.01 -4.83 17.98
N LEU A 51 9.80 -4.30 17.73
CA LEU A 51 9.52 -2.85 17.64
C LEU A 51 9.39 -2.20 19.02
N LYS A 52 10.36 -1.33 19.37
CA LYS A 52 10.45 -0.63 20.66
C LYS A 52 9.24 0.28 20.95
N GLY A 53 8.26 -0.24 21.66
CA GLY A 53 7.11 0.51 22.17
C GLY A 53 5.75 -0.14 21.90
N ILE A 54 5.71 -1.26 21.17
CA ILE A 54 4.47 -1.98 20.91
C ILE A 54 3.81 -2.46 22.21
N LYS A 55 2.47 -2.34 22.30
CA LYS A 55 1.63 -2.78 23.41
C LYS A 55 0.33 -3.38 22.88
N ASP A 56 -0.48 -3.95 23.78
CA ASP A 56 -1.83 -4.46 23.49
C ASP A 56 -1.91 -5.37 22.25
N VAL A 57 -0.89 -6.20 22.03
CA VAL A 57 -0.85 -7.13 20.89
C VAL A 57 -1.92 -8.20 21.07
N LYS A 58 -2.78 -8.36 20.06
CA LYS A 58 -3.76 -9.45 19.97
C LYS A 58 -3.80 -9.96 18.54
N ILE A 59 -3.87 -11.28 18.38
CA ILE A 59 -4.06 -11.95 17.09
C ILE A 59 -5.32 -12.79 17.18
N ASP A 60 -6.22 -12.56 16.23
CA ASP A 60 -7.38 -13.39 15.95
C ASP A 60 -7.06 -14.23 14.72
N ILE A 61 -6.92 -15.55 14.92
CA ILE A 61 -6.46 -16.49 13.89
C ILE A 61 -7.61 -16.81 12.91
N GLU A 62 -8.86 -16.83 13.38
CA GLU A 62 -10.04 -17.16 12.57
C GLU A 62 -10.35 -16.07 11.54
N THR A 63 -10.18 -14.80 11.91
CA THR A 63 -10.43 -13.64 11.04
C THR A 63 -9.16 -13.07 10.39
N GLY A 64 -7.99 -13.55 10.80
CA GLY A 64 -6.68 -13.02 10.39
C GLY A 64 -6.36 -11.63 10.95
N ASN A 65 -7.10 -11.14 11.95
CA ASN A 65 -6.91 -9.79 12.50
C ASN A 65 -5.74 -9.74 13.49
N PHE A 66 -4.67 -9.07 13.09
CA PHE A 66 -3.57 -8.67 13.96
C PHE A 66 -3.78 -7.23 14.44
N THR A 67 -3.88 -7.03 15.76
CA THR A 67 -4.06 -5.70 16.37
C THR A 67 -2.96 -5.40 17.38
N PHE A 68 -2.55 -4.13 17.44
CA PHE A 68 -1.58 -3.65 18.42
C PHE A 68 -1.74 -2.15 18.67
N ALA A 69 -1.20 -1.67 19.79
CA ALA A 69 -1.07 -0.25 20.11
C ALA A 69 0.40 0.18 19.96
N TYR A 70 0.63 1.37 19.40
CA TYR A 70 1.96 1.96 19.27
C TYR A 70 1.97 3.43 19.73
N PRO A 71 3.05 3.94 20.34
CA PRO A 71 3.09 5.31 20.86
C PRO A 71 2.97 6.35 19.74
N SER A 72 2.04 7.30 19.86
CA SER A 72 1.75 8.26 18.78
C SER A 72 2.81 9.35 18.61
N ASP A 73 3.71 9.50 19.59
CA ASP A 73 4.92 10.31 19.50
C ASP A 73 5.97 9.68 18.55
N LYS A 74 5.87 8.38 18.31
CA LYS A 74 6.69 7.65 17.35
C LYS A 74 5.92 7.46 16.05
N ALA A 75 6.25 8.25 15.04
CA ALA A 75 5.64 8.15 13.73
C ALA A 75 5.79 6.73 13.14
N LEU A 76 4.69 6.00 13.03
CA LEU A 76 4.59 4.70 12.39
C LEU A 76 3.56 4.79 11.25
N SER A 77 4.02 4.64 10.01
CA SER A 77 3.16 4.72 8.83
C SER A 77 2.46 3.40 8.55
N MET A 78 1.31 3.45 7.87
CA MET A 78 0.61 2.24 7.41
C MET A 78 1.54 1.37 6.55
N GLN A 79 2.26 1.96 5.60
CA GLN A 79 3.17 1.27 4.69
C GLN A 79 4.34 0.60 5.44
N THR A 80 4.86 1.23 6.50
CA THR A 80 5.87 0.62 7.38
C THR A 80 5.32 -0.66 8.01
N VAL A 81 4.10 -0.63 8.53
CA VAL A 81 3.44 -1.78 9.14
C VAL A 81 3.20 -2.90 8.12
N LEU A 82 2.68 -2.58 6.92
CA LEU A 82 2.49 -3.58 5.86
C LEU A 82 3.81 -4.25 5.47
N SER A 83 4.87 -3.45 5.25
CA SER A 83 6.20 -3.98 4.91
C SER A 83 6.80 -4.86 6.02
N GLN A 84 6.39 -4.65 7.28
CA GLN A 84 6.84 -5.45 8.42
C GLN A 84 6.07 -6.77 8.53
N VAL A 85 4.80 -6.81 8.11
CA VAL A 85 4.02 -8.05 7.93
C VAL A 85 4.64 -8.91 6.82
N GLU A 86 4.97 -8.30 5.67
CA GLU A 86 5.66 -8.97 4.55
C GLU A 86 7.01 -9.56 4.99
N LYS A 87 7.84 -8.78 5.69
CA LYS A 87 9.13 -9.24 6.26
C LYS A 87 8.98 -10.32 7.34
N ALA A 88 7.81 -10.42 7.98
CA ALA A 88 7.50 -11.50 8.90
C ALA A 88 7.03 -12.79 8.18
N GLY A 89 6.82 -12.74 6.86
CA GLY A 89 6.41 -13.88 6.02
C GLY A 89 4.91 -13.98 5.78
N TYR A 90 4.15 -12.89 5.96
CA TYR A 90 2.68 -12.88 5.85
C TYR A 90 2.21 -11.85 4.80
N THR A 91 1.00 -12.03 4.28
CA THR A 91 0.43 -11.17 3.22
C THR A 91 -0.60 -10.21 3.83
N PRO A 92 -0.36 -8.88 3.86
CA PRO A 92 -1.26 -7.92 4.52
C PRO A 92 -2.48 -7.56 3.65
N MET A 93 -3.66 -8.08 3.95
CA MET A 93 -4.88 -7.86 3.18
C MET A 93 -5.48 -6.45 3.36
N THR A 94 -5.75 -6.04 4.60
CA THR A 94 -6.36 -4.73 4.92
C THR A 94 -5.65 -4.11 6.12
N ALA A 95 -5.65 -2.78 6.20
CA ALA A 95 -5.09 -2.08 7.36
C ALA A 95 -5.95 -0.90 7.79
N LYS A 96 -6.13 -0.76 9.09
CA LYS A 96 -6.85 0.32 9.75
C LYS A 96 -6.00 0.88 10.88
N ILE A 97 -5.82 2.19 10.90
CA ILE A 97 -5.16 2.92 11.98
C ILE A 97 -6.20 3.83 12.62
N THR A 98 -6.41 3.69 13.92
CA THR A 98 -7.14 4.65 14.75
C THR A 98 -6.12 5.46 15.52
N ARG A 99 -5.90 6.70 15.08
CA ARG A 99 -4.94 7.64 15.65
C ARG A 99 -5.39 8.14 17.01
N ALA A 100 -4.44 8.54 17.85
CA ALA A 100 -4.72 9.15 19.15
C ALA A 100 -5.39 10.54 19.09
N ASP A 101 -5.46 11.16 17.90
CA ASP A 101 -6.27 12.37 17.63
C ASP A 101 -7.71 12.05 17.16
N GLY A 102 -8.08 10.77 17.10
CA GLY A 102 -9.39 10.29 16.66
C GLY A 102 -9.52 10.07 15.15
N LYS A 103 -8.51 10.40 14.33
CA LYS A 103 -8.54 10.10 12.90
C LYS A 103 -8.49 8.60 12.64
N VAL A 104 -9.23 8.17 11.63
CA VAL A 104 -9.23 6.78 11.16
C VAL A 104 -8.72 6.75 9.72
N GLU A 105 -7.64 6.00 9.50
CA GLU A 105 -7.06 5.71 8.19
C GLU A 105 -7.38 4.25 7.85
N GLU A 106 -8.05 3.98 6.72
CA GLU A 106 -8.36 2.62 6.25
C GLU A 106 -7.80 2.40 4.84
N ASN A 107 -7.16 1.25 4.63
CA ASN A 107 -6.84 0.70 3.32
C ASN A 107 -7.66 -0.56 3.08
N LYS A 108 -8.63 -0.46 2.16
CA LYS A 108 -9.54 -1.55 1.77
C LYS A 108 -8.96 -2.35 0.60
N GLY A 109 -7.93 -3.12 0.93
CA GLY A 109 -7.38 -4.30 0.24
C GLY A 109 -7.33 -4.34 -1.30
N ASN A 110 -6.10 -4.24 -1.83
CA ASN A 110 -5.50 -5.38 -2.54
C ASN A 110 -3.95 -5.36 -2.44
N VAL A 111 -3.30 -6.49 -2.74
CA VAL A 111 -1.93 -6.91 -2.32
C VAL A 111 -1.19 -7.57 -3.51
N VAL A 112 0.12 -7.43 -3.76
CA VAL A 112 1.23 -6.63 -3.18
C VAL A 112 2.29 -6.35 -4.26
N SER A 113 2.90 -5.15 -4.26
CA SER A 113 4.28 -4.83 -4.71
C SER A 113 4.49 -3.31 -4.62
N GLY A 114 5.61 -2.74 -4.17
CA GLY A 114 6.94 -3.28 -3.93
C GLY A 114 7.94 -2.17 -4.30
N VAL A 115 8.83 -1.79 -3.39
CA VAL A 115 9.73 -0.61 -3.46
C VAL A 115 9.04 0.75 -3.31
N ALA A 116 9.65 1.62 -2.51
CA ALA A 116 9.20 2.98 -2.25
C ALA A 116 9.58 3.94 -3.40
N GLY A 117 8.82 3.86 -4.50
CA GLY A 117 8.73 4.90 -5.53
C GLY A 117 7.35 5.56 -5.50
N GLU A 118 7.25 6.82 -5.91
CA GLU A 118 5.96 7.44 -6.19
C GLU A 118 5.41 6.85 -7.50
N LEU A 119 4.65 5.75 -7.36
CA LEU A 119 4.08 5.02 -8.48
C LEU A 119 2.87 5.78 -9.05
N SER A 120 3.00 6.24 -10.29
CA SER A 120 1.90 6.79 -11.07
C SER A 120 1.14 5.66 -11.75
N LYS A 121 -0.17 5.58 -11.51
CA LYS A 121 -1.08 4.68 -12.22
C LYS A 121 -1.76 5.42 -13.36
N LYS A 122 -1.66 4.89 -14.57
CA LYS A 122 -2.29 5.47 -15.78
C LYS A 122 -2.84 4.37 -16.67
N SER A 123 -3.82 4.71 -17.49
CA SER A 123 -4.38 3.81 -18.49
C SER A 123 -4.41 4.47 -19.86
N VAL A 124 -4.12 3.70 -20.91
CA VAL A 124 -4.09 4.14 -22.31
C VAL A 124 -4.68 3.08 -23.22
N MET A 125 -5.33 3.52 -24.30
CA MET A 125 -5.85 2.61 -25.32
C MET A 125 -4.68 2.01 -26.12
N VAL A 126 -4.71 0.70 -26.31
CA VAL A 126 -3.75 -0.07 -27.13
C VAL A 126 -4.51 -1.09 -27.97
N ALA A 127 -4.30 -1.06 -29.28
CA ALA A 127 -5.03 -1.89 -30.21
C ALA A 127 -4.52 -3.35 -30.20
N GLY A 128 -5.45 -4.30 -30.16
CA GLY A 128 -5.18 -5.73 -30.07
C GLY A 128 -6.48 -6.54 -30.00
N ASN A 129 -6.43 -7.82 -30.40
CA ASN A 129 -7.63 -8.62 -30.65
C ASN A 129 -7.83 -9.82 -29.72
N CYS A 130 -6.75 -10.38 -29.15
CA CYS A 130 -6.78 -11.67 -28.44
C CYS A 130 -5.70 -11.76 -27.34
N GLY A 131 -5.70 -12.85 -26.58
CA GLY A 131 -4.72 -13.10 -25.50
C GLY A 131 -3.26 -13.15 -25.96
N MET A 132 -2.99 -13.43 -27.25
CA MET A 132 -1.62 -13.30 -27.79
C MET A 132 -1.20 -11.84 -27.99
N CYS A 133 -2.16 -10.94 -28.27
CA CYS A 133 -1.91 -9.50 -28.25
C CYS A 133 -1.66 -9.04 -26.82
N GLU A 134 -2.50 -9.45 -25.87
CA GLU A 134 -2.34 -9.16 -24.44
C GLU A 134 -0.94 -9.54 -23.94
N ALA A 135 -0.53 -10.80 -24.15
CA ALA A 135 0.78 -11.28 -23.73
C ALA A 135 1.95 -10.48 -24.33
N ARG A 136 1.82 -10.00 -25.58
CA ARG A 136 2.83 -9.15 -26.22
C ARG A 136 2.82 -7.72 -25.68
N ILE A 137 1.64 -7.11 -25.55
CA ILE A 137 1.44 -5.73 -25.04
C ILE A 137 1.94 -5.63 -23.60
N VAL A 138 1.51 -6.54 -22.73
CA VAL A 138 1.91 -6.59 -21.32
C VAL A 138 3.42 -6.82 -21.21
N LYS A 139 3.99 -7.79 -21.94
CA LYS A 139 5.44 -8.02 -21.95
C LYS A 139 6.24 -6.81 -22.43
N ALA A 140 5.75 -6.09 -23.43
CA ALA A 140 6.41 -4.87 -23.92
C ALA A 140 6.36 -3.76 -22.86
N ALA A 141 5.20 -3.51 -22.24
CA ALA A 141 5.05 -2.52 -21.18
C ALA A 141 5.92 -2.86 -19.95
N SER A 142 5.88 -4.09 -19.46
CA SER A 142 6.68 -4.56 -18.32
C SER A 142 8.19 -4.64 -18.60
N SER A 143 8.63 -4.54 -19.86
CA SER A 143 10.06 -4.49 -20.20
C SER A 143 10.68 -3.09 -20.03
N VAL A 144 9.85 -2.06 -19.81
CA VAL A 144 10.31 -0.68 -19.59
C VAL A 144 10.76 -0.52 -18.13
N ASN A 145 12.00 -0.05 -17.94
CA ASN A 145 12.54 0.18 -16.60
C ASN A 145 11.64 1.14 -15.80
N GLY A 146 11.40 0.81 -14.53
CA GLY A 146 10.51 1.56 -13.64
C GLY A 146 9.01 1.23 -13.79
N VAL A 147 8.60 0.29 -14.64
CA VAL A 147 7.22 -0.24 -14.63
C VAL A 147 7.12 -1.36 -13.60
N SER A 148 6.19 -1.23 -12.65
CA SER A 148 5.92 -2.23 -11.60
C SER A 148 4.73 -3.13 -11.94
N GLU A 149 3.71 -2.62 -12.64
CA GLU A 149 2.54 -3.38 -13.07
C GLU A 149 2.16 -3.03 -14.51
N ALA A 150 1.71 -4.03 -15.28
CA ALA A 150 1.04 -3.82 -16.57
C ALA A 150 -0.07 -4.87 -16.76
N ALA A 151 -1.27 -4.43 -17.16
CA ALA A 151 -2.40 -5.29 -17.48
C ALA A 151 -3.19 -4.71 -18.64
N TRP A 152 -3.49 -5.50 -19.67
CA TRP A 152 -4.29 -5.07 -20.82
C TRP A 152 -5.61 -5.84 -20.88
N ASN A 153 -6.73 -5.14 -21.00
CA ASN A 153 -8.05 -5.75 -21.08
C ASN A 153 -8.50 -5.87 -22.54
N LYS A 154 -8.81 -7.10 -22.97
CA LYS A 154 -9.24 -7.41 -24.34
C LYS A 154 -10.48 -6.67 -24.80
N ASP A 155 -11.47 -6.47 -23.93
CA ASP A 155 -12.77 -5.94 -24.34
C ASP A 155 -12.70 -4.42 -24.51
N THR A 156 -12.17 -3.72 -23.50
CA THR A 156 -12.00 -2.26 -23.47
C THR A 156 -10.80 -1.75 -24.28
N LYS A 157 -9.87 -2.63 -24.67
CA LYS A 157 -8.58 -2.29 -25.33
C LYS A 157 -7.66 -1.41 -24.48
N MET A 158 -7.89 -1.34 -23.17
CA MET A 158 -7.11 -0.48 -22.26
C MET A 158 -5.94 -1.23 -21.64
N LEU A 159 -4.73 -0.71 -21.86
CA LEU A 159 -3.54 -1.02 -21.07
C LEU A 159 -3.56 -0.14 -19.83
N SER A 160 -3.52 -0.73 -18.64
CA SER A 160 -3.30 -0.05 -17.36
C SER A 160 -1.92 -0.39 -16.84
N VAL A 161 -1.17 0.63 -16.42
CA VAL A 161 0.21 0.53 -15.95
C VAL A 161 0.41 1.30 -14.65
N SER A 162 1.24 0.73 -13.78
CA SER A 162 1.78 1.38 -12.58
C SER A 162 3.29 1.51 -12.78
N PHE A 163 3.84 2.71 -12.62
CA PHE A 163 5.25 2.98 -12.90
C PHE A 163 5.82 4.13 -12.06
N GLU A 164 7.11 4.11 -11.79
CA GLU A 164 7.81 5.17 -11.07
C GLU A 164 7.94 6.44 -11.93
N ALA A 165 7.26 7.52 -11.55
CA ALA A 165 7.25 8.77 -12.32
C ALA A 165 8.62 9.47 -12.43
N LYS A 166 9.61 9.05 -11.63
CA LYS A 166 11.00 9.53 -11.67
C LYS A 166 11.89 8.74 -12.64
N THR A 167 11.46 7.54 -13.02
CA THR A 167 12.26 6.55 -13.77
C THR A 167 11.74 6.40 -15.20
N THR A 168 10.42 6.50 -15.40
CA THR A 168 9.79 6.43 -16.72
C THR A 168 8.49 7.24 -16.77
N ASN A 169 7.87 7.31 -17.95
CA ASN A 169 6.60 7.98 -18.19
C ASN A 169 5.74 7.21 -19.20
N LEU A 170 4.45 7.57 -19.29
CA LEU A 170 3.49 6.87 -20.15
C LEU A 170 3.91 6.85 -21.63
N LEU A 171 4.53 7.90 -22.14
CA LEU A 171 4.94 7.98 -23.55
C LEU A 171 6.06 6.99 -23.88
N GLU A 172 7.02 6.77 -22.97
CA GLU A 172 8.05 5.74 -23.17
C GLU A 172 7.47 4.31 -23.14
N ILE A 173 6.46 4.09 -22.29
CA ILE A 173 5.72 2.81 -22.25
C ILE A 173 4.94 2.61 -23.56
N GLU A 174 4.26 3.64 -24.06
CA GLU A 174 3.57 3.61 -25.35
C GLU A 174 4.54 3.37 -26.53
N LYS A 175 5.73 3.98 -26.52
CA LYS A 175 6.79 3.71 -27.51
C LYS A 175 7.21 2.25 -27.50
N ALA A 176 7.44 1.64 -26.33
CA ALA A 176 7.81 0.23 -26.23
C ALA A 176 6.71 -0.70 -26.77
N VAL A 177 5.45 -0.42 -26.44
CA VAL A 177 4.27 -1.15 -26.94
C VAL A 177 4.14 -1.02 -28.46
N SER A 178 4.26 0.19 -29.02
CA SER A 178 4.23 0.41 -30.48
C SER A 178 5.41 -0.24 -31.21
N THR A 179 6.60 -0.28 -30.59
CA THR A 179 7.77 -1.01 -31.11
C THR A 179 7.54 -2.53 -31.11
N SER A 180 6.68 -3.06 -30.25
CA SER A 180 6.23 -4.47 -30.30
C SER A 180 5.19 -4.76 -31.41
N GLY A 181 4.77 -3.73 -32.15
CA GLY A 181 3.80 -3.85 -33.23
C GLY A 181 2.37 -3.43 -32.88
N HIS A 182 2.12 -2.81 -31.72
CA HIS A 182 0.76 -2.47 -31.25
C HIS A 182 0.52 -0.95 -31.14
N ASP A 183 -0.40 -0.40 -31.93
CA ASP A 183 -0.76 1.01 -31.91
C ASP A 183 -1.36 1.41 -30.55
N THR A 184 -0.93 2.53 -30.02
CA THR A 184 -1.49 3.16 -28.83
C THR A 184 -2.22 4.44 -29.21
N LYS A 185 -2.85 5.11 -28.22
CA LYS A 185 -3.47 6.42 -28.43
C LYS A 185 -2.49 7.48 -28.97
N ASN A 186 -1.22 7.48 -28.54
CA ASN A 186 -0.26 8.52 -28.88
C ASN A 186 0.90 8.06 -29.79
N THR A 187 1.15 6.75 -29.93
CA THR A 187 2.24 6.21 -30.78
C THR A 187 1.76 5.08 -31.69
N LYS A 188 2.21 5.10 -32.95
CA LYS A 188 1.89 4.06 -33.94
C LYS A 188 3.05 3.10 -34.14
N ALA A 189 2.73 1.83 -34.28
CA ALA A 189 3.67 0.79 -34.64
C ALA A 189 4.30 1.05 -36.02
N ASN A 190 5.55 0.63 -36.20
CA ASN A 190 6.17 0.64 -37.53
C ASN A 190 5.37 -0.27 -38.47
N ALA A 191 5.16 0.16 -39.72
CA ALA A 191 4.39 -0.59 -40.71
C ALA A 191 4.98 -1.97 -41.02
N ALA A 192 6.31 -2.13 -40.99
CA ALA A 192 6.97 -3.43 -41.16
C ALA A 192 6.70 -4.34 -39.96
N THR A 193 6.95 -3.88 -38.74
CA THR A 193 6.67 -4.63 -37.50
C THR A 193 5.21 -5.05 -37.41
N TYR A 194 4.28 -4.15 -37.76
CA TYR A 194 2.85 -4.49 -37.85
C TYR A 194 2.58 -5.53 -38.96
N LYS A 195 3.25 -5.46 -40.12
CA LYS A 195 3.15 -6.44 -41.21
C LYS A 195 3.64 -7.83 -40.80
N ASP A 196 4.63 -7.92 -39.93
CA ASP A 196 5.23 -9.20 -39.50
C ASP A 196 4.47 -9.88 -38.35
N LEU A 197 3.45 -9.24 -37.76
CA LEU A 197 2.59 -9.89 -36.77
C LEU A 197 1.81 -11.08 -37.37
N PRO A 198 1.54 -12.14 -36.59
CA PRO A 198 0.62 -13.21 -36.98
C PRO A 198 -0.74 -12.68 -37.43
N GLY A 199 -1.41 -13.36 -38.37
CA GLY A 199 -2.68 -12.91 -38.96
C GLY A 199 -3.78 -12.61 -37.94
N CYS A 200 -3.89 -13.40 -36.88
CA CYS A 200 -4.83 -13.19 -35.78
C CYS A 200 -4.53 -11.97 -34.89
N CYS A 201 -3.31 -11.43 -34.97
CA CYS A 201 -2.89 -10.21 -34.26
C CYS A 201 -3.04 -8.93 -35.11
N LYS A 202 -3.62 -9.00 -36.32
CA LYS A 202 -3.92 -7.85 -37.17
C LYS A 202 -5.16 -7.12 -36.65
N TYR A 203 -4.96 -6.02 -35.97
CA TYR A 203 -6.01 -5.16 -35.41
C TYR A 203 -6.31 -3.98 -36.35
N GLU A 204 -7.47 -3.33 -36.19
CA GLU A 204 -7.76 -2.08 -36.89
C GLU A 204 -6.85 -0.95 -36.34
N ARG A 205 -6.04 -0.36 -37.23
CA ARG A 205 -5.03 0.62 -36.83
C ARG A 205 -5.67 1.93 -36.39
N LEU A 206 -5.19 2.46 -35.26
CA LEU A 206 -5.68 3.73 -34.72
C LEU A 206 -5.30 4.89 -35.67
N GLN A 207 -6.20 5.87 -35.80
CA GLN A 207 -6.02 7.06 -36.64
C GLN A 207 -5.13 8.11 -36.00
#